data_AF-A0A7Y2UA24-F1
#
_entry.id   AF-A0A7Y2UA24-F1
#
_cell.length_a   1.000
_cell.length_b   1.000
_cell.length_c   1.000
_cell.angle_alpha   90.00
_cell.angle_beta   90.00
_cell.angle_gamma   90.00
#
_symmetry.space_group_name_H-M   'P 1'
#
loop_
_entity.id
_entity.type
_entity.pdbx_description
1 polymer ?
#
loop_
_entity_poly.entity_id
_entity_poly.type
_entity_poly.pdbx_seq_one_letter_code
_entity_poly.pdbx_strand_id
1 'polypeptide(L)'
;MARDTVWLNTVERGELIRQVRGPGTLIPKEERWIAAATDALVESLLIKPGAAVQPGTVIMVMSNPELSQQKLEAELELQAAEADHLALKVTMINRRFDGEARLAEIRAQYLGAKLQVQAEAELFEQDIISRLDYERSKLAEEQLGTRYEIEQRRIAQVDESIDAELAASEARLQRLRNVLELRVTQAEALTVKAGIEGI
;
A
#
# COMPACT_ATOMS: atom_id res chain seq x y z
N MET A 1 -68.04 14.80 81.78
CA MET A 1 -66.60 14.90 81.47
C MET A 1 -66.42 14.74 79.97
N ALA A 2 -65.53 15.54 79.41
CA ALA A 2 -65.44 15.94 78.00
C ALA A 2 -65.10 14.80 77.02
N ARG A 3 -65.66 14.89 75.80
CA ARG A 3 -65.16 14.24 74.58
C ARG A 3 -65.80 14.86 73.33
N ASP A 4 -65.78 16.18 73.25
CA ASP A 4 -66.27 16.93 72.08
C ASP A 4 -65.07 17.42 71.28
N THR A 5 -64.47 16.53 70.47
CA THR A 5 -63.53 16.80 69.34
C THR A 5 -62.75 15.52 68.94
N VAL A 6 -63.42 14.47 68.46
CA VAL A 6 -62.68 13.39 67.77
C VAL A 6 -63.48 12.89 66.56
N TRP A 7 -62.88 12.99 65.37
CA TRP A 7 -63.40 12.37 64.15
C TRP A 7 -62.95 10.92 64.08
N LEU A 8 -63.91 10.01 64.00
CA LEU A 8 -63.70 8.56 63.88
C LEU A 8 -64.13 8.11 62.48
N ASN A 9 -63.27 7.37 61.78
CA ASN A 9 -63.56 6.79 60.47
C ASN A 9 -63.14 5.30 60.43
N THR A 10 -63.78 4.50 59.58
CA THR A 10 -63.54 3.05 59.43
C THR A 10 -62.32 2.82 58.54
N VAL A 11 -61.36 2.02 59.00
CA VAL A 11 -60.17 1.69 58.22
C VAL A 11 -60.50 0.69 57.11
N GLU A 12 -60.18 1.05 55.88
CA GLU A 12 -60.33 0.18 54.70
C GLU A 12 -58.96 -0.38 54.30
N ARG A 13 -58.93 -1.67 53.90
CA ARG A 13 -57.70 -2.35 53.49
C ARG A 13 -57.61 -2.34 51.97
N GLY A 14 -56.67 -1.56 51.43
CA GLY A 14 -56.42 -1.43 49.99
C GLY A 14 -54.97 -1.03 49.71
N GLU A 15 -54.60 -0.94 48.43
CA GLU A 15 -53.25 -0.51 48.03
C GLU A 15 -53.06 0.99 48.33
N LEU A 16 -52.13 1.31 49.23
CA LEU A 16 -51.79 2.69 49.56
C LEU A 16 -50.68 3.19 48.62
N ILE A 17 -51.08 3.79 47.51
CA ILE A 17 -50.13 4.34 46.52
C ILE A 17 -49.50 5.62 47.09
N ARG A 18 -48.25 5.52 47.53
CA ARG A 18 -47.46 6.67 47.99
C ARG A 18 -46.74 7.31 46.80
N GLN A 19 -47.35 8.34 46.21
CA GLN A 19 -46.67 9.18 45.21
C GLN A 19 -45.69 10.14 45.90
N VAL A 20 -44.39 9.91 45.71
CA VAL A 20 -43.33 10.79 46.19
C VAL A 20 -42.84 11.64 45.01
N ARG A 21 -43.02 12.96 45.08
CA ARG A 21 -42.43 13.89 44.11
C ARG A 21 -40.96 14.09 44.46
N GLY A 22 -40.07 13.52 43.64
CA GLY A 22 -38.63 13.79 43.70
C GLY A 22 -38.22 14.71 42.55
N PRO A 23 -37.42 15.76 42.80
CA PRO A 23 -36.79 16.48 41.69
C PRO A 23 -35.83 15.53 40.97
N GLY A 24 -36.01 15.36 39.67
CA GLY A 24 -35.11 14.59 38.81
C GLY A 24 -34.57 15.49 37.71
N THR A 25 -33.27 15.39 37.45
CA THR A 25 -32.63 16.09 36.33
C THR A 25 -32.48 15.12 35.18
N LEU A 26 -32.95 15.50 33.99
CA LEU A 26 -32.72 14.73 32.77
C LEU A 26 -31.24 14.84 32.41
N ILE A 27 -30.57 13.69 32.36
CA ILE A 27 -29.21 13.56 31.85
C ILE A 27 -29.26 12.86 30.48
N PRO A 28 -28.41 13.26 29.53
CA PRO A 28 -28.28 12.55 28.27
C PRO A 28 -27.97 11.08 28.50
N LYS A 29 -28.58 10.20 27.70
CA LYS A 29 -28.32 8.76 27.76
C LYS A 29 -26.91 8.43 27.24
N GLU A 30 -26.41 9.22 26.30
CA GLU A 30 -25.07 9.10 25.70
C GLU A 30 -24.48 10.50 25.47
N GLU A 31 -23.23 10.71 25.89
CA GLU A 31 -22.50 11.97 25.73
C GLU A 31 -21.24 11.68 24.92
N ARG A 32 -21.06 12.38 23.79
CA ARG A 32 -19.90 12.19 22.91
C ARG A 32 -19.27 13.52 22.56
N TRP A 33 -18.03 13.70 22.98
CA TRP A 33 -17.21 14.85 22.63
C TRP A 33 -16.69 14.70 21.20
N ILE A 34 -16.96 15.68 20.36
CA ILE A 34 -16.39 15.77 19.01
C ILE A 34 -15.18 16.69 19.09
N ALA A 35 -13.98 16.12 19.06
CA ALA A 35 -12.73 16.87 18.99
C ALA A 35 -12.19 16.87 17.55
N ALA A 36 -11.53 17.94 17.15
CA ALA A 36 -10.79 17.97 15.89
C ALA A 36 -9.61 16.98 15.97
N ALA A 37 -9.41 16.19 14.91
CA ALA A 37 -8.33 15.20 14.85
C ALA A 37 -6.93 15.83 14.63
N THR A 38 -6.88 17.11 14.25
CA THR A 38 -5.67 17.87 13.90
C THR A 38 -5.80 19.33 14.30
N ASP A 39 -4.66 19.99 14.53
CA ASP A 39 -4.61 21.45 14.72
C ASP A 39 -5.07 22.13 13.43
N ALA A 40 -6.24 22.78 13.45
CA ALA A 40 -6.82 23.42 12.28
C ALA A 40 -7.62 24.66 12.70
N LEU A 41 -7.73 25.62 11.79
CA LEU A 41 -8.51 26.84 12.01
C LEU A 41 -9.98 26.57 11.66
N VAL A 42 -10.91 26.94 12.54
CA VAL A 42 -12.35 26.81 12.26
C VAL A 42 -12.75 27.89 11.27
N GLU A 43 -13.08 27.51 10.03
CA GLU A 43 -13.54 28.45 9.01
C GLU A 43 -15.03 28.75 9.13
N SER A 44 -15.85 27.72 9.38
CA SER A 44 -17.29 27.90 9.51
C SER A 44 -17.92 26.91 10.47
N LEU A 45 -18.77 27.44 11.35
CA LEU A 45 -19.71 26.68 12.17
C LEU A 45 -21.07 26.71 11.46
N LEU A 46 -21.46 25.60 10.85
CA LEU A 46 -22.70 25.51 10.08
C LEU A 46 -23.91 25.24 10.98
N ILE A 47 -23.71 24.65 12.15
CA ILE A 47 -24.76 24.26 13.10
C ILE A 47 -24.48 24.87 14.46
N LYS A 48 -25.48 25.58 14.99
CA LYS A 48 -25.42 26.19 16.33
C LYS A 48 -25.95 25.22 17.39
N PRO A 49 -25.54 25.37 18.66
CA PRO A 49 -26.00 24.51 19.75
C PRO A 49 -27.54 24.45 19.84
N GLY A 50 -28.11 23.24 19.97
CA GLY A 50 -29.55 23.00 20.10
C GLY A 50 -30.30 22.81 18.78
N ALA A 51 -29.60 22.65 17.66
CA ALA A 51 -30.19 22.34 16.37
C ALA A 51 -30.19 20.82 16.12
N ALA A 52 -31.32 20.29 15.65
CA ALA A 52 -31.43 18.88 15.32
C ALA A 52 -30.48 18.50 14.16
N VAL A 53 -29.73 17.43 14.34
CA VAL A 53 -28.78 16.87 13.37
C VAL A 53 -29.13 15.42 13.05
N GLN A 54 -28.92 15.04 11.79
CA GLN A 54 -28.98 13.64 11.34
C GLN A 54 -27.56 13.10 11.12
N PRO A 55 -27.34 11.77 11.12
CA PRO A 55 -26.06 11.19 10.77
C PRO A 55 -25.57 11.71 9.40
N GLY A 56 -24.34 12.22 9.35
CA GLY A 56 -23.74 12.82 8.15
C GLY A 56 -23.91 14.34 8.01
N THR A 57 -24.71 14.99 8.87
CA THR A 57 -24.89 16.46 8.83
C THR A 57 -23.56 17.15 9.15
N VAL A 58 -23.10 18.07 8.30
CA VAL A 58 -21.83 18.81 8.52
C VAL A 58 -22.03 19.84 9.63
N ILE A 59 -21.32 19.67 10.74
CA ILE A 59 -21.41 20.54 11.92
C ILE A 59 -20.48 21.74 11.75
N MET A 60 -19.24 21.47 11.37
CA MET A 60 -18.20 22.48 11.19
C MET A 60 -17.25 22.09 10.07
N VAL A 61 -16.73 23.12 9.40
CA VAL A 61 -15.67 23.01 8.41
C VAL A 61 -14.45 23.73 8.96
N MET A 62 -13.33 23.01 8.99
CA MET A 62 -12.03 23.53 9.38
C MET A 62 -11.16 23.64 8.14
N SER A 63 -10.21 24.56 8.13
CA SER A 63 -9.15 24.57 7.14
C SER A 63 -7.78 24.46 7.79
N ASN A 64 -6.93 23.76 7.05
CA ASN A 64 -5.53 23.64 7.36
C ASN A 64 -4.74 23.73 6.04
N PRO A 65 -4.19 24.93 5.71
CA PRO A 65 -3.38 25.12 4.52
C PRO A 65 -2.14 24.21 4.47
N GLU A 66 -1.52 23.96 5.63
CA GLU A 66 -0.36 23.07 5.76
C GLU A 66 -0.72 21.63 5.39
N LEU A 67 -1.87 21.12 5.83
CA LEU A 67 -2.34 19.78 5.46
C LEU A 67 -2.64 19.66 3.96
N SER A 68 -3.17 20.73 3.35
CA SER A 68 -3.41 20.78 1.91
C SER A 68 -2.10 20.75 1.12
N GLN A 69 -1.08 21.48 1.60
CA GLN A 69 0.26 21.44 1.04
C GLN A 69 0.89 20.05 1.17
N GLN A 70 0.82 19.43 2.36
CA GLN A 70 1.35 18.08 2.59
C GLN A 70 0.66 17.01 1.75
N LYS A 71 -0.65 17.16 1.50
CA LYS A 71 -1.37 16.26 0.58
C LYS A 71 -0.85 16.42 -0.85
N LEU A 72 -0.74 17.65 -1.35
CA LEU A 72 -0.22 17.92 -2.70
C LEU A 72 1.21 17.39 -2.87
N GLU A 73 2.06 17.59 -1.87
CA GLU A 73 3.43 17.06 -1.87
C GLU A 73 3.43 15.52 -1.96
N ALA A 74 2.59 14.84 -1.17
CA ALA A 74 2.46 13.38 -1.22
C ALA A 74 1.93 12.88 -2.59
N GLU A 75 1.01 13.61 -3.23
CA GLU A 75 0.53 13.30 -4.58
C GLU A 75 1.65 13.40 -5.62
N LEU A 76 2.42 14.49 -5.57
CA LEU A 76 3.54 14.72 -6.49
C LEU A 76 4.67 13.70 -6.27
N GLU A 77 4.99 13.36 -5.02
CA GLU A 77 5.98 12.33 -4.71
C GLU A 77 5.55 10.95 -5.25
N LEU A 78 4.28 10.59 -5.07
CA LEU A 78 3.75 9.34 -5.62
C LEU A 78 3.84 9.33 -7.14
N GLN A 79 3.41 10.41 -7.81
CA GLN A 79 3.46 10.52 -9.26
C GLN A 79 4.89 10.44 -9.81
N ALA A 80 5.84 11.10 -9.15
CA ALA A 80 7.26 11.02 -9.51
C ALA A 80 7.78 9.58 -9.35
N ALA A 81 7.48 8.93 -8.23
CA ALA A 81 7.91 7.55 -7.99
C ALA A 81 7.27 6.56 -8.98
N GLU A 82 6.02 6.78 -9.42
CA GLU A 82 5.38 5.96 -10.45
C GLU A 82 6.07 6.11 -11.81
N ALA A 83 6.46 7.33 -12.18
CA ALA A 83 7.26 7.56 -13.39
C ALA A 83 8.63 6.87 -13.29
N ASP A 84 9.31 6.97 -12.14
CA ASP A 84 10.58 6.30 -11.88
C ASP A 84 10.45 4.77 -11.95
N HIS A 85 9.36 4.20 -11.42
CA HIS A 85 9.08 2.76 -11.50
C HIS A 85 8.92 2.29 -12.96
N LEU A 86 8.19 3.06 -13.78
CA LEU A 86 8.05 2.76 -15.20
C LEU A 86 9.39 2.84 -15.94
N ALA A 87 10.20 3.86 -15.66
CA ALA A 87 11.55 3.99 -16.22
C ALA A 87 12.46 2.83 -15.80
N LEU A 88 12.39 2.43 -14.53
CA LEU A 88 13.12 1.28 -13.98
C LEU A 88 12.73 -0.01 -14.71
N LYS A 89 11.43 -0.24 -14.93
CA LYS A 89 10.92 -1.40 -15.64
C LYS A 89 11.46 -1.50 -17.07
N VAL A 90 11.44 -0.39 -17.81
CA VAL A 90 12.03 -0.33 -19.16
C VAL A 90 13.53 -0.61 -19.12
N THR A 91 14.25 -0.04 -18.16
CA THR A 91 15.69 -0.28 -17.97
C THR A 91 16.00 -1.75 -17.70
N MET A 92 15.22 -2.42 -16.86
CA MET A 92 15.37 -3.85 -16.56
C MET A 92 15.09 -4.74 -17.78
N ILE A 93 14.04 -4.42 -18.56
CA ILE A 93 13.73 -5.13 -19.80
C ILE A 93 14.90 -5.03 -20.79
N ASN A 94 15.45 -3.83 -20.99
CA ASN A 94 16.59 -3.63 -21.87
C ASN A 94 17.82 -4.41 -21.38
N ARG A 95 18.09 -4.40 -20.07
CA ARG A 95 19.19 -5.17 -19.48
C ARG A 95 19.05 -6.68 -19.72
N ARG A 96 17.82 -7.20 -19.66
CA ARG A 96 17.53 -8.60 -20.00
C ARG A 96 17.79 -8.89 -21.48
N PHE A 97 17.28 -8.04 -22.38
CA PHE A 97 17.49 -8.20 -23.82
C PHE A 97 18.96 -8.12 -24.23
N ASP A 98 19.74 -7.22 -23.62
CA ASP A 98 21.19 -7.18 -23.83
C ASP A 98 21.87 -8.48 -23.35
N GLY A 99 21.36 -9.08 -22.27
CA GLY A 99 21.77 -10.41 -21.82
C GLY A 99 21.45 -11.49 -22.86
N GLU A 100 20.20 -11.58 -23.28
CA GLU A 100 19.71 -12.54 -24.28
C GLU A 100 20.48 -12.44 -25.60
N ALA A 101 20.75 -11.22 -26.09
CA ALA A 101 21.53 -11.00 -27.30
C ALA A 101 22.96 -11.54 -27.18
N ARG A 102 23.64 -11.27 -26.05
CA ARG A 102 24.98 -11.82 -25.78
C ARG A 102 24.97 -13.34 -25.68
N LEU A 103 23.96 -13.92 -25.03
CA LEU A 103 23.83 -15.37 -24.96
C LEU A 103 23.64 -15.99 -26.34
N ALA A 104 22.81 -15.37 -27.18
CA ALA A 104 22.58 -15.84 -28.55
C ALA A 104 23.85 -15.78 -29.40
N GLU A 105 24.65 -14.71 -29.27
CA GLU A 105 25.95 -14.58 -29.93
C GLU A 105 26.92 -15.68 -29.50
N ILE A 106 27.08 -15.90 -28.19
CA ILE A 106 27.99 -16.92 -27.64
C ILE A 106 27.52 -18.32 -28.00
N ARG A 107 26.19 -18.54 -28.03
CA ARG A 107 25.61 -19.81 -28.50
C ARG A 107 25.96 -20.07 -29.96
N ALA A 108 25.85 -19.07 -30.83
CA ALA A 108 26.21 -19.20 -32.24
C ALA A 108 27.70 -19.52 -32.41
N GLN A 109 28.58 -18.84 -31.65
CA GLN A 109 30.02 -19.10 -31.64
C GLN A 109 30.33 -20.53 -31.17
N TYR A 110 29.72 -20.98 -30.07
CA TYR A 110 29.90 -22.34 -29.55
C TYR A 110 29.44 -23.41 -30.55
N LEU A 111 28.25 -23.24 -31.14
CA LEU A 111 27.74 -24.17 -32.15
C LEU A 111 28.63 -24.22 -33.40
N GLY A 112 29.17 -23.07 -33.83
CA GLY A 112 30.14 -23.00 -34.91
C GLY A 112 31.42 -23.78 -34.60
N ALA A 113 32.01 -23.56 -33.43
CA ALA A 113 33.21 -24.28 -32.99
C ALA A 113 32.95 -25.79 -32.86
N LYS A 114 31.78 -26.19 -32.36
CA LYS A 114 31.39 -27.60 -32.26
C LYS A 114 31.29 -28.28 -33.63
N LEU A 115 30.65 -27.63 -34.60
CA LEU A 115 30.58 -28.14 -35.97
C LEU A 115 31.97 -28.23 -36.61
N GLN A 116 32.85 -27.27 -36.33
CA GLN A 116 34.24 -27.29 -36.80
C GLN A 116 35.01 -28.48 -36.21
N VAL A 117 34.93 -28.72 -34.91
CA VAL A 117 35.58 -29.87 -34.26
C VAL A 117 35.05 -31.20 -34.81
N GLN A 118 33.75 -31.29 -35.08
CA GLN A 118 33.15 -32.48 -35.70
C GLN A 118 33.71 -32.75 -37.10
N ALA A 119 33.81 -31.72 -37.95
CA ALA A 119 34.40 -31.87 -39.28
C ALA A 119 35.91 -32.19 -39.22
N GLU A 120 36.65 -31.54 -38.31
CA GLU A 120 38.08 -31.79 -38.14
C GLU A 120 38.38 -33.16 -37.54
N ALA A 121 37.49 -33.72 -36.72
CA ALA A 121 37.61 -35.09 -36.21
C ALA A 121 37.64 -36.12 -37.36
N GLU A 122 36.74 -35.99 -38.34
CA GLU A 122 36.72 -36.87 -39.52
C GLU A 122 38.00 -36.75 -40.36
N LEU A 123 38.55 -35.54 -40.50
CA LEU A 123 39.79 -35.30 -41.23
C LEU A 123 41.03 -35.79 -40.46
N PHE A 124 40.99 -35.73 -39.13
CA PHE A 124 42.06 -36.26 -38.27
C PHE A 124 42.12 -37.78 -38.33
N GLU A 125 40.97 -38.47 -38.34
CA GLU A 125 40.91 -39.93 -38.55
C GLU A 125 41.50 -40.36 -39.91
N GLN A 126 41.45 -39.47 -40.90
CA GLN A 126 42.05 -39.67 -42.22
C GLN A 126 43.51 -39.22 -42.32
N ASP A 127 44.15 -38.84 -41.20
CA ASP A 127 45.53 -38.28 -41.15
C ASP A 127 45.75 -37.03 -42.03
N ILE A 128 44.67 -36.29 -42.34
CA ILE A 128 44.72 -35.09 -43.21
C ILE A 128 45.17 -33.85 -42.44
N ILE A 129 44.80 -33.74 -41.15
CA ILE A 129 45.16 -32.61 -40.28
C ILE A 129 46.08 -33.05 -39.15
N SER A 130 46.86 -32.11 -38.61
CA SER A 130 47.76 -32.39 -37.49
C SER A 130 46.99 -32.57 -36.18
N ARG A 131 47.52 -33.40 -35.27
CA ARG A 131 46.99 -33.52 -33.89
C ARG A 131 46.94 -32.17 -33.18
N LEU A 132 47.94 -31.32 -33.40
CA LEU A 132 48.00 -30.01 -32.77
C LEU A 132 46.84 -29.11 -33.19
N ASP A 133 46.45 -29.15 -34.46
CA ASP A 133 45.34 -28.34 -34.98
C ASP A 133 44.00 -28.87 -34.47
N TYR A 134 43.80 -30.18 -34.45
CA TYR A 134 42.61 -30.80 -33.86
C TYR A 134 42.44 -30.46 -32.37
N GLU A 135 43.51 -30.60 -31.57
CA GLU A 135 43.47 -30.25 -30.13
C GLU A 135 43.23 -28.74 -29.90
N ARG A 136 43.72 -27.87 -30.80
CA ARG A 136 43.44 -26.42 -30.73
C ARG A 136 41.96 -26.13 -30.94
N SER A 137 41.34 -26.73 -31.96
CA SER A 137 39.91 -26.54 -32.22
C SER A 137 39.05 -27.11 -31.10
N LYS A 138 39.41 -28.28 -30.56
CA LYS A 138 38.74 -28.87 -29.41
C LYS A 138 38.81 -27.98 -28.17
N LEU A 139 39.98 -27.42 -27.87
CA LEU A 139 40.14 -26.46 -26.78
C LEU A 139 39.27 -25.21 -26.99
N ALA A 140 39.17 -24.71 -28.22
CA ALA A 140 38.32 -23.56 -28.54
C ALA A 140 36.82 -23.87 -28.32
N GLU A 141 36.36 -25.07 -28.70
CA GLU A 141 34.99 -25.53 -28.40
C GLU A 141 34.74 -25.59 -26.89
N GLU A 142 35.62 -26.21 -26.11
CA GLU A 142 35.47 -26.33 -24.65
C GLU A 142 35.43 -24.97 -23.95
N GLN A 143 36.27 -24.01 -24.41
CA GLN A 143 36.27 -22.64 -23.90
C GLN A 143 34.94 -21.92 -24.18
N LEU A 144 34.42 -22.05 -25.40
CA LEU A 144 33.13 -21.45 -25.78
C LEU A 144 31.95 -22.13 -25.08
N GLY A 145 32.01 -23.45 -24.86
CA GLY A 145 31.01 -24.21 -24.10
C GLY A 145 30.95 -23.74 -22.65
N THR A 146 32.11 -23.59 -22.01
CA THR A 146 32.20 -23.05 -20.64
C THR A 146 31.62 -21.63 -20.56
N ARG A 147 31.93 -20.77 -21.54
CA ARG A 147 31.37 -19.40 -21.62
C ARG A 147 29.84 -19.43 -21.79
N TYR A 148 29.33 -20.30 -22.66
CA TYR A 148 27.89 -20.46 -22.89
C TYR A 148 27.15 -20.89 -21.60
N GLU A 149 27.71 -21.81 -20.81
CA GLU A 149 27.14 -22.20 -19.52
C GLU A 149 27.17 -21.10 -18.46
N ILE A 150 28.23 -20.29 -18.43
CA ILE A 150 28.33 -19.15 -17.51
C ILE A 150 27.26 -18.10 -17.88
N GLU A 151 27.09 -17.80 -19.16
CA GLU A 151 26.13 -16.80 -19.61
C GLU A 151 24.68 -17.22 -19.39
N GLN A 152 24.36 -18.51 -19.55
CA GLN A 152 23.04 -19.03 -19.17
C GLN A 152 22.75 -18.81 -17.68
N ARG A 153 23.71 -19.15 -16.80
CA ARG A 153 23.58 -18.93 -15.36
C ARG A 153 23.46 -17.43 -15.02
N ARG A 154 24.22 -16.59 -15.71
CA ARG A 154 24.18 -15.14 -15.54
C ARG A 154 22.82 -14.55 -15.89
N ILE A 155 22.19 -14.98 -17.00
CA ILE A 155 20.83 -14.52 -17.34
C ILE A 155 19.81 -14.93 -16.28
N ALA A 156 19.86 -16.17 -15.80
CA ALA A 156 18.96 -16.61 -14.73
C ALA A 156 19.09 -15.74 -13.46
N GLN A 157 20.32 -15.34 -13.12
CA GLN A 157 20.55 -14.44 -11.99
C GLN A 157 20.14 -12.98 -12.27
N VAL A 158 20.21 -12.53 -13.54
CA VAL A 158 19.67 -11.22 -13.94
C VAL A 158 18.15 -11.20 -13.77
N ASP A 159 17.44 -12.26 -14.15
CA ASP A 159 15.99 -12.34 -13.98
C ASP A 159 15.59 -12.25 -12.49
N GLU A 160 16.28 -13.00 -11.61
CA GLU A 160 16.06 -12.93 -10.16
C GLU A 160 16.35 -11.51 -9.60
N SER A 161 17.42 -10.86 -10.08
CA SER A 161 17.74 -9.49 -9.69
C SER A 161 16.68 -8.49 -10.15
N ILE A 162 16.14 -8.65 -11.36
CA ILE A 162 15.08 -7.79 -11.91
C ILE A 162 13.83 -7.88 -11.03
N ASP A 163 13.41 -9.09 -10.68
CA ASP A 163 12.23 -9.30 -9.84
C ASP A 163 12.39 -8.66 -8.45
N ALA A 164 13.58 -8.80 -7.84
CA ALA A 164 13.88 -8.17 -6.56
C ALA A 164 13.87 -6.63 -6.63
N GLU A 165 14.44 -6.05 -7.69
CA GLU A 165 14.47 -4.59 -7.88
C GLU A 165 13.06 -4.02 -8.15
N LEU A 166 12.26 -4.71 -8.97
CA LEU A 166 10.87 -4.31 -9.24
C LEU A 166 9.99 -4.42 -7.99
N ALA A 167 10.12 -5.50 -7.22
CA ALA A 167 9.40 -5.67 -5.97
C ALA A 167 9.75 -4.59 -4.93
N ALA A 168 11.03 -4.22 -4.83
CA ALA A 168 11.46 -3.14 -3.94
C ALA A 168 10.88 -1.77 -4.37
N SER A 169 10.83 -1.51 -5.69
CA SER A 169 10.21 -0.31 -6.24
C SER A 169 8.70 -0.28 -5.99
N GLU A 170 8.01 -1.40 -6.18
CA GLU A 170 6.57 -1.52 -5.90
C GLU A 170 6.24 -1.33 -4.42
N ALA A 171 7.04 -1.90 -3.51
CA ALA A 171 6.90 -1.67 -2.08
C ALA A 171 7.06 -0.18 -1.72
N ARG A 172 7.98 0.53 -2.39
CA ARG A 172 8.13 1.99 -2.21
C ARG A 172 6.89 2.75 -2.70
N LEU A 173 6.30 2.37 -3.84
CA LEU A 173 5.04 2.94 -4.32
C LEU A 173 3.90 2.72 -3.32
N GLN A 174 3.77 1.50 -2.80
CA GLN A 174 2.71 1.18 -1.84
C GLN A 174 2.84 2.02 -0.57
N ARG A 175 4.07 2.22 -0.07
CA ARG A 175 4.32 3.11 1.07
C ARG A 175 3.87 4.54 0.78
N LEU A 176 4.18 5.09 -0.39
CA LEU A 176 3.77 6.44 -0.79
C LEU A 176 2.25 6.56 -0.94
N ARG A 177 1.59 5.54 -1.50
CA ARG A 177 0.12 5.48 -1.58
C ARG A 177 -0.52 5.51 -0.19
N ASN A 178 0.00 4.73 0.76
CA ASN A 178 -0.52 4.73 2.13
C ASN A 178 -0.32 6.10 2.82
N VAL A 179 0.80 6.78 2.54
CA VAL A 179 1.03 8.14 3.06
C VAL A 179 0.02 9.12 2.46
N LEU A 180 -0.21 9.06 1.15
CA LEU A 180 -1.22 9.89 0.49
C LEU A 180 -2.62 9.63 1.04
N GLU A 181 -3.02 8.36 1.19
CA GLU A 181 -4.31 7.99 1.76
C GLU A 181 -4.48 8.53 3.19
N LEU A 182 -3.43 8.48 4.01
CA LEU A 182 -3.44 9.10 5.33
C LEU A 182 -3.65 10.63 5.25
N ARG A 183 -3.01 11.32 4.30
CA ARG A 183 -3.22 12.77 4.12
C ARG A 183 -4.62 13.10 3.61
N VAL A 184 -5.19 12.27 2.74
CA VAL A 184 -6.57 12.41 2.26
C VAL A 184 -7.56 12.24 3.41
N THR A 185 -7.43 11.18 4.21
CA THR A 185 -8.31 10.94 5.37
C THR A 185 -8.20 12.05 6.42
N GLN A 186 -7.00 12.58 6.66
CA GLN A 186 -6.81 13.75 7.52
C GLN A 186 -7.51 14.99 6.96
N ALA A 187 -7.45 15.22 5.64
CA ALA A 187 -8.11 16.36 5.00
C ALA A 187 -9.64 16.22 5.04
N GLU A 188 -10.18 15.01 4.87
CA GLU A 188 -11.60 14.73 5.03
C GLU A 188 -12.07 14.94 6.48
N ALA A 189 -11.22 14.61 7.46
CA ALA A 189 -11.50 14.82 8.88
C ALA A 189 -11.60 16.31 9.28
N LEU A 190 -11.13 17.24 8.44
CA LEU A 190 -11.38 18.68 8.63
C LEU A 190 -12.86 19.06 8.43
N THR A 191 -13.65 18.18 7.79
CA THR A 191 -15.10 18.31 7.70
C THR A 191 -15.76 17.44 8.76
N VAL A 192 -16.11 18.05 9.89
CA VAL A 192 -16.71 17.34 11.02
C VAL A 192 -18.20 17.11 10.75
N LYS A 193 -18.62 15.85 10.79
CA LYS A 193 -20.01 15.42 10.57
C LYS A 193 -20.62 14.82 11.83
N ALA A 194 -21.92 14.98 12.01
CA ALA A 194 -22.68 14.34 13.08
C ALA A 194 -22.69 12.81 12.89
N GLY A 195 -22.32 12.06 13.92
CA GLY A 195 -22.31 10.59 13.88
C GLY A 195 -23.64 9.93 14.26
N ILE A 196 -24.58 10.70 14.82
CA ILE A 196 -25.88 10.22 15.33
C ILE A 196 -26.99 11.23 14.98
N GLU A 197 -28.23 10.77 15.05
CA GLU A 197 -29.39 11.66 15.07
C GLU A 197 -29.58 12.21 16.50
N GLY A 198 -29.72 13.53 16.65
CA GLY A 198 -29.80 14.17 17.95
C GLY A 198 -30.08 15.66 17.88
N ILE A 199 -30.11 16.33 19.03
CA ILE A 199 -30.32 17.78 19.19
C ILE A 199 -29.17 18.36 20.01
#